data_AF-A0A167M302-F1
#
_entry.id   AF-A0A167M302-F1
#
_cell.length_a   1.000
_cell.length_b   1.000
_cell.length_c   1.000
_cell.angle_alpha   90.00
_cell.angle_beta   90.00
_cell.angle_gamma   90.00
#
_symmetry.space_group_name_H-M   'P 1'
#
loop_
_entity.id
_entity.type
_entity.pdbx_description
1 polymer ?
#
loop_
_entity_poly.entity_id
_entity_poly.type
_entity_poly.pdbx_seq_one_letter_code
_entity_poly.pdbx_strand_id
1 'polypeptide(L)'
;MTQSSYTSGRIFKEKRTPLGAEILRFARRIRGFTQAESAANYGIEERTLRRWENKEYSPKWNDVVGLVEDVYSLDIIDVIGKLNDCDTNNH
;
A
#
# COMPACT_ATOMS: atom_id res chain seq x y z
N MET A 1 -21.16 23.28 42.24
CA MET A 1 -21.68 22.16 41.44
C MET A 1 -20.66 21.87 40.36
N THR A 2 -19.98 20.74 40.48
CA THR A 2 -18.90 20.25 39.61
C THR A 2 -19.45 19.49 38.41
N GLN A 3 -18.74 19.59 37.27
CA GLN A 3 -18.48 18.59 36.21
C GLN A 3 -18.14 19.38 34.93
N SER A 4 -16.88 19.55 34.49
CA SER A 4 -15.81 18.61 34.13
C SER A 4 -16.13 17.69 32.94
N SER A 5 -15.29 17.82 31.90
CA SER A 5 -15.00 16.87 30.80
C SER A 5 -16.18 16.60 29.84
N TYR A 6 -16.00 16.47 28.52
CA TYR A 6 -15.19 15.44 27.87
C TYR A 6 -14.43 15.95 26.64
N THR A 7 -13.10 15.95 26.75
CA THR A 7 -12.19 15.80 25.62
C THR A 7 -12.56 14.46 24.95
N SER A 8 -13.19 14.50 23.78
CA SER A 8 -13.54 13.27 23.06
C SER A 8 -12.28 12.69 22.42
N GLY A 9 -11.56 11.90 23.21
CA GLY A 9 -10.58 10.96 22.70
C GLY A 9 -11.28 9.87 21.90
N ARG A 10 -10.91 9.75 20.63
CA ARG A 10 -10.89 8.46 19.95
C ARG A 10 -9.49 8.24 19.40
N ILE A 11 -8.58 7.90 20.31
CA ILE A 11 -7.27 7.33 20.00
C ILE A 11 -7.51 5.84 19.75
N PHE A 12 -8.02 5.48 18.58
CA PHE A 12 -7.87 4.14 18.03
C PHE A 12 -7.56 4.33 16.55
N LYS A 13 -6.27 4.30 16.22
CA LYS A 13 -5.83 4.20 14.83
C LYS A 13 -6.17 2.78 14.38
N GLU A 14 -7.39 2.60 13.86
CA GLU A 14 -7.81 1.31 13.29
C GLU A 14 -6.76 0.89 12.26
N LYS A 15 -6.22 -0.33 12.41
CA LYS A 15 -5.37 -0.95 11.38
C LYS A 15 -6.24 -1.18 10.15
N ARG A 16 -6.29 -0.20 9.24
CA ARG A 16 -7.05 -0.30 8.01
C ARG A 16 -6.35 -1.28 7.08
N THR A 17 -7.12 -2.15 6.44
CA THR A 17 -6.60 -3.00 5.37
C THR A 17 -6.01 -2.10 4.28
N PRO A 18 -4.72 -2.24 3.94
CA PRO A 18 -4.09 -1.39 2.94
C PRO A 18 -4.71 -1.62 1.56
N LEU A 19 -4.79 -0.56 0.77
CA LEU A 19 -5.28 -0.64 -0.60
C LEU A 19 -4.24 -1.35 -1.48
N GLY A 20 -4.70 -2.07 -2.50
CA GLY A 20 -3.80 -2.68 -3.50
C GLY A 20 -2.82 -1.66 -4.11
N ALA A 21 -3.29 -0.43 -4.33
CA ALA A 21 -2.46 0.69 -4.77
C ALA A 21 -1.29 1.02 -3.82
N GLU A 22 -1.52 0.95 -2.51
CA GLU A 22 -0.52 1.25 -1.49
C GLU A 22 0.49 0.12 -1.38
N ILE A 23 0.01 -1.12 -1.43
CA ILE A 23 0.84 -2.34 -1.45
C ILE A 23 1.80 -2.28 -2.65
N LEU A 24 1.28 -2.05 -3.85
CA LEU A 24 2.08 -1.98 -5.09
C LEU A 24 3.16 -0.90 -5.00
N ARG A 25 2.77 0.32 -4.59
CA ARG A 25 3.68 1.45 -4.47
C ARG A 25 4.77 1.18 -3.44
N PHE A 26 4.42 0.56 -2.31
CA PHE A 26 5.36 0.24 -1.24
C PHE A 26 6.33 -0.88 -1.64
N ALA A 27 5.81 -1.98 -2.19
CA ALA A 27 6.61 -3.10 -2.69
C ALA A 27 7.62 -2.64 -3.77
N ARG A 28 7.14 -1.84 -4.73
CA ARG A 28 7.99 -1.27 -5.79
C ARG A 28 9.13 -0.42 -5.23
N ARG A 29 8.82 0.44 -4.25
CA ARG A 29 9.82 1.30 -3.60
C ARG A 29 10.86 0.52 -2.82
N ILE A 30 10.46 -0.54 -2.11
CA ILE A 30 11.40 -1.41 -1.39
C ILE A 30 12.37 -2.08 -2.36
N ARG A 31 11.88 -2.52 -3.52
CA ARG A 31 12.74 -3.12 -4.55
C ARG A 31 13.54 -2.12 -5.37
N GLY A 32 13.19 -0.84 -5.33
CA GLY A 32 13.87 0.22 -6.09
C GLY A 32 13.49 0.28 -7.56
N PHE A 33 12.35 -0.30 -7.96
CA PHE A 33 11.90 -0.30 -9.36
C PHE A 33 11.20 1.02 -9.72
N THR A 34 11.36 1.45 -10.97
CA THR A 34 10.53 2.51 -11.56
C THR A 34 9.16 1.96 -11.98
N GLN A 35 8.19 2.85 -12.20
CA GLN A 35 6.87 2.45 -12.71
C GLN A 35 6.98 1.82 -14.11
N ALA A 36 7.86 2.36 -14.95
CA ALA A 36 8.10 1.83 -16.29
C ALA A 36 8.68 0.41 -16.26
N GLU A 37 9.71 0.15 -15.44
CA GLU A 37 10.31 -1.18 -15.32
C GLU A 37 9.31 -2.21 -14.77
N SER A 38 8.56 -1.83 -13.76
CA SER A 38 7.56 -2.71 -13.13
C SER A 38 6.46 -3.09 -14.12
N ALA A 39 5.96 -2.11 -14.87
CA ALA A 39 4.93 -2.31 -15.88
C ALA A 39 5.45 -3.17 -17.05
N ALA A 40 6.67 -2.90 -17.52
CA ALA A 40 7.30 -3.67 -18.60
C ALA A 40 7.52 -5.15 -18.21
N ASN A 41 7.98 -5.42 -16.98
CA ASN A 41 8.19 -6.78 -16.50
C ASN A 41 6.86 -7.54 -16.28
N TYR A 42 5.80 -6.86 -15.85
CA TYR A 42 4.48 -7.47 -15.68
C TYR A 42 3.70 -7.62 -16.99
N GLY A 43 4.05 -6.85 -18.03
CA GLY A 43 3.36 -6.86 -19.32
C GLY A 43 2.14 -5.93 -19.39
N ILE A 44 2.14 -4.81 -18.64
CA ILE A 44 1.10 -3.77 -18.71
C ILE A 44 1.70 -2.43 -19.14
N GLU A 45 0.83 -1.49 -19.54
CA GLU A 45 1.26 -0.12 -19.79
C GLU A 45 1.68 0.59 -18.48
N GLU A 46 2.77 1.35 -18.52
CA GLU A 46 3.21 2.21 -17.39
C GLU A 46 2.08 3.10 -16.89
N ARG A 47 1.28 3.66 -17.82
CA ARG A 47 0.12 4.50 -17.49
C ARG A 47 -0.90 3.76 -16.61
N THR A 48 -1.09 2.46 -16.82
CA THR A 48 -2.00 1.63 -16.04
C THR A 48 -1.47 1.46 -14.62
N LEU A 49 -0.19 1.12 -14.47
CA LEU A 49 0.43 1.02 -13.15
C LEU A 49 0.42 2.36 -12.40
N ARG A 50 0.69 3.46 -13.10
CA ARG A 50 0.63 4.80 -12.52
C ARG A 50 -0.76 5.14 -12.00
N ARG A 51 -1.80 4.83 -12.78
CA ARG A 51 -3.21 5.01 -12.36
C ARG A 51 -3.56 4.18 -11.14
N TRP A 52 -3.06 2.95 -11.06
CA TRP A 52 -3.23 2.10 -9.89
C TRP A 52 -2.58 2.74 -8.66
N GLU A 53 -1.30 3.11 -8.74
CA GLU A 53 -0.57 3.69 -7.60
C GLU A 53 -1.11 5.06 -7.16
N ASN A 54 -1.66 5.85 -8.09
CA ASN A 54 -2.32 7.12 -7.81
C ASN A 54 -3.75 6.99 -7.27
N LYS A 55 -4.27 5.76 -7.14
CA LYS A 55 -5.67 5.48 -6.75
C LYS A 55 -6.71 6.02 -7.73
N GLU A 56 -6.31 6.28 -8.98
CA GLU A 56 -7.25 6.65 -10.06
C GLU A 56 -8.09 5.45 -10.50
N TYR A 57 -7.53 4.24 -10.39
CA TYR A 57 -8.21 2.99 -10.68
C TYR A 57 -7.76 1.89 -9.72
N SER A 58 -8.66 1.00 -9.31
CA SER A 58 -8.29 -0.11 -8.43
C SER A 58 -7.77 -1.30 -9.25
N PRO A 59 -6.54 -1.78 -9.01
CA PRO A 59 -6.11 -3.07 -9.57
C PRO A 59 -6.99 -4.20 -9.02
N LYS A 60 -7.08 -5.31 -9.75
CA LYS A 60 -7.66 -6.53 -9.19
C LYS A 60 -6.65 -7.15 -8.22
N TRP A 61 -7.15 -7.94 -7.28
CA TRP A 61 -6.28 -8.59 -6.29
C TRP A 61 -5.21 -9.48 -6.94
N ASN A 62 -5.55 -10.24 -7.99
CA ASN A 62 -4.58 -11.05 -8.71
C ASN A 62 -3.45 -10.22 -9.33
N ASP A 63 -3.73 -9.00 -9.79
CA ASP A 63 -2.70 -8.11 -10.32
C ASP A 63 -1.78 -7.59 -9.22
N VAL A 64 -2.33 -7.35 -8.03
CA VAL A 64 -1.54 -6.96 -6.86
C VAL A 64 -0.60 -8.09 -6.47
N VAL A 65 -1.12 -9.31 -6.34
CA VAL A 65 -0.31 -10.48 -5.99
C VAL A 65 0.74 -10.76 -7.06
N GLY A 66 0.37 -10.79 -8.34
CA GLY A 66 1.30 -11.07 -9.43
C GLY A 66 2.45 -10.07 -9.52
N LEU A 67 2.17 -8.76 -9.38
CA LEU A 67 3.24 -7.77 -9.33
C LEU A 67 4.16 -7.95 -8.10
N VAL A 68 3.60 -8.26 -6.95
CA VAL A 68 4.38 -8.39 -5.70
C VAL A 68 5.22 -9.66 -5.67
N GLU A 69 4.62 -10.80 -6.01
CA GLU A 69 5.26 -12.11 -5.94
C GLU A 69 6.09 -12.41 -7.19
N ASP A 70 5.54 -12.19 -8.39
CA ASP A 70 6.22 -12.61 -9.62
C ASP A 70 7.25 -11.58 -10.10
N VAL A 71 6.93 -10.28 -10.03
CA VAL A 71 7.83 -9.22 -10.53
C VAL A 71 8.78 -8.73 -9.45
N TYR A 72 8.27 -8.48 -8.25
CA TYR A 72 9.09 -7.99 -7.15
C TYR A 72 9.69 -9.13 -6.31
N SER A 73 9.31 -10.40 -6.51
CA SER A 73 9.81 -11.53 -5.71
C SER A 73 9.70 -11.29 -4.20
N LEU A 74 8.64 -10.61 -3.76
CA LEU A 74 8.37 -10.31 -2.36
C LEU A 74 7.18 -11.15 -1.88
N ASP A 75 7.17 -11.47 -0.59
CA ASP A 75 6.01 -12.07 0.05
C ASP A 75 4.94 -11.01 0.33
N ILE A 76 3.72 -11.25 -0.15
CA ILE A 76 2.61 -10.30 -0.04
C ILE A 76 2.22 -10.02 1.42
N ILE A 77 2.32 -11.01 2.30
CA ILE A 77 1.95 -10.88 3.71
C ILE A 77 3.00 -10.02 4.44
N ASP A 78 4.29 -10.26 4.17
CA ASP A 78 5.37 -9.45 4.72
C ASP A 78 5.29 -7.98 4.27
N VAL A 79 4.94 -7.74 3.01
CA VAL A 79 4.76 -6.39 2.46
C VAL A 79 3.62 -5.66 3.19
N ILE A 80 2.48 -6.33 3.40
CA ILE A 80 1.34 -5.79 4.13
C ILE A 80 1.71 -5.52 5.60
N GLY A 81 2.42 -6.45 6.25
CA GLY A 81 2.91 -6.30 7.61
C GLY A 81 3.77 -5.04 7.76
N LYS A 82 4.82 -4.93 6.94
CA LYS A 82 5.73 -3.78 6.93
C LYS A 82 5.04 -2.46 6.62
N LEU A 83 4.05 -2.46 5.74
CA LEU A 83 3.28 -1.27 5.40
C LEU A 83 2.49 -0.77 6.61
N ASN A 84 1.85 -1.68 7.35
CA ASN A 84 1.12 -1.35 8.58
C ASN A 84 2.06 -0.87 9.69
N ASP A 85 3.26 -1.44 9.80
CA ASP A 85 4.26 -1.03 10.79
C ASP A 85 4.87 0.34 10.46
N CYS A 86 5.10 0.65 9.18
CA CYS A 86 5.62 1.95 8.75
C CYS A 86 4.66 3.11 9.07
N ASP A 87 3.35 2.90 8.92
CA ASP A 87 2.34 3.92 9.23
C ASP A 87 2.27 4.29 10.73
N THR A 88 2.73 3.41 11.63
CA THR A 88 2.73 3.67 13.08
C THR A 88 3.83 4.61 13.59
N ASN A 89 4.79 4.99 12.75
CA ASN A 89 5.99 5.75 13.15
C ASN A 89 5.94 7.27 12.91
N ASN A 90 4.81 7.85 12.50
CA ASN A 90 4.62 9.31 12.54
C ASN A 90 4.29 9.75 13.98
N HIS A 91 5.34 9.98 14.79
CA HIS A 91 5.30 10.72 16.06
C HIS A 91 5.56 12.21 15.82
#